data_AF-A0A562QUT7-F1
#
_entry.id   AF-A0A562QUT7-F1
#
_cell.length_a   1.000
_cell.length_b   1.000
_cell.length_c   1.000
_cell.angle_alpha   90.00
_cell.angle_beta   90.00
_cell.angle_gamma   90.00
#
_symmetry.space_group_name_H-M   'P 1'
#
loop_
_entity.id
_entity.type
_entity.pdbx_description
1 polymer ?
#
loop_
_entity_poly.entity_id
_entity_poly.type
_entity_poly.pdbx_seq_one_letter_code
_entity_poly.pdbx_strand_id
1 'polypeptide(L)' 'MNLIQNIQELSKNEKMIIMEYLWKDLFVENEMFESPEWHKTALAETEESLKEGKEEIIDWSDAKKQLRKNFE' A
#
# COMPACT_ATOMS: atom_id res chain seq x y z
N MET A 1 2.88 -32.37 -6.22
CA MET A 1 1.68 -31.71 -5.68
C MET A 1 1.54 -30.38 -6.40
N ASN A 2 0.42 -30.11 -7.06
CA ASN A 2 0.25 -28.89 -7.86
C ASN A 2 -0.25 -27.76 -6.93
N LEU A 3 0.66 -26.90 -6.48
CA LEU A 3 0.38 -25.81 -5.54
C LEU A 3 -0.75 -24.90 -6.04
N ILE A 4 -0.80 -24.63 -7.34
CA ILE A 4 -1.82 -23.79 -7.96
C ILE A 4 -3.19 -24.48 -7.90
N GLN A 5 -3.24 -25.80 -8.14
CA GLN A 5 -4.46 -26.58 -8.00
C GLN A 5 -5.00 -26.53 -6.56
N ASN A 6 -4.13 -26.70 -5.56
CA ASN A 6 -4.51 -26.63 -4.16
C ASN A 6 -5.06 -25.24 -3.78
N ILE A 7 -4.45 -24.16 -4.28
CA ILE A 7 -4.94 -22.79 -4.05
C ILE A 7 -6.31 -22.60 -4.70
N GLN A 8 -6.56 -23.16 -5.89
CA GLN A 8 -7.85 -23.02 -6.57
C GLN A 8 -9.01 -23.62 -5.76
N GLU A 9 -8.76 -24.72 -5.05
CA GLU A 9 -9.74 -25.44 -4.22
C GLU A 9 -10.12 -24.70 -2.92
N LEU A 10 -9.34 -23.69 -2.52
CA LEU A 10 -9.62 -22.89 -1.33
C LEU A 10 -10.82 -21.96 -1.51
N SER A 11 -11.53 -21.73 -0.40
CA SER A 11 -12.54 -20.68 -0.30
C SER A 11 -11.91 -19.29 -0.48
N LYS A 12 -12.75 -18.30 -0.78
CA LYS A 12 -12.29 -16.91 -0.92
C LYS A 12 -11.59 -16.40 0.34
N ASN A 13 -12.10 -16.74 1.53
CA ASN A 13 -11.52 -16.30 2.79
C ASN A 13 -10.14 -16.92 3.03
N GLU A 14 -9.97 -18.21 2.74
CA GLU A 14 -8.68 -18.90 2.85
C GLU A 14 -7.65 -18.32 1.87
N LYS A 15 -8.06 -18.03 0.64
CA LYS A 15 -7.21 -17.34 -0.35
C LYS A 15 -6.73 -15.98 0.17
N MET A 16 -7.60 -15.20 0.80
CA MET A 16 -7.23 -13.91 1.38
C MET A 16 -6.25 -14.05 2.54
N ILE A 17 -6.48 -15.02 3.44
CA ILE A 17 -5.55 -15.29 4.56
C ILE A 17 -4.16 -15.69 4.05
N ILE A 18 -4.11 -16.55 3.03
CA ILE A 18 -2.84 -16.95 2.41
C ILE A 18 -2.17 -15.77 1.71
N MET A 19 -2.92 -14.92 1.00
CA MET A 19 -2.37 -13.72 0.38
C MET A 19 -1.73 -12.79 1.43
N GLU A 20 -2.39 -12.56 2.55
CA GLU A 20 -1.86 -11.75 3.66
C GLU A 20 -0.63 -12.39 4.30
N TYR A 21 -0.64 -13.72 4.48
CA TYR A 21 0.52 -14.44 4.99
C TYR A 21 1.71 -14.33 4.03
N LEU A 22 1.50 -14.60 2.73
CA LEU A 22 2.54 -14.51 1.70
C LEU A 22 3.06 -13.08 1.58
N TRP A 23 2.19 -12.08 1.62
CA TRP A 23 2.60 -10.68 1.61
C TRP A 23 3.51 -10.39 2.81
N LYS A 24 3.12 -10.80 4.01
CA LYS A 24 3.99 -10.63 5.18
C LYS A 24 5.30 -11.40 5.01
N ASP A 25 5.26 -12.67 4.66
CA ASP A 25 6.44 -13.53 4.49
C ASP A 25 7.45 -12.92 3.49
N LEU A 26 6.98 -12.45 2.34
CA LEU A 26 7.81 -11.83 1.29
C LEU A 26 8.40 -10.48 1.69
N PHE A 27 7.78 -9.75 2.62
CA PHE A 27 8.15 -8.38 2.97
C PHE A 27 8.58 -8.20 4.44
N VAL A 28 8.64 -9.28 5.23
CA VAL A 28 9.07 -9.28 6.64
C VAL A 28 10.60 -9.46 6.76
N GLU A 29 11.26 -10.02 5.75
CA GLU A 29 12.73 -10.02 5.68
C GLU A 29 13.23 -8.78 4.93
N ASN A 30 13.71 -7.80 5.70
CA ASN A 30 14.78 -6.80 5.49
C ASN A 30 15.57 -6.68 4.15
N GLU A 31 15.07 -7.09 3.00
CA GLU A 31 15.51 -6.51 1.74
C GLU A 31 14.89 -5.12 1.68
N MET A 32 15.68 -4.12 2.08
CA MET A 32 15.39 -2.72 1.84
C MET A 32 15.14 -2.58 0.35
N PHE A 33 13.88 -2.66 -0.07
CA PHE A 33 13.49 -2.28 -1.41
C PHE A 33 13.97 -0.84 -1.56
N GLU A 34 14.94 -0.63 -2.43
CA GLU A 34 15.40 0.72 -2.72
C GLU A 34 14.18 1.48 -3.23
N SER A 35 13.81 2.53 -2.49
CA SER A 35 12.77 3.42 -2.96
C SER A 35 13.16 3.92 -4.34
N PRO A 36 12.24 3.94 -5.31
CA PRO A 36 12.55 4.50 -6.63
C PRO A 36 13.10 5.92 -6.49
N GLU A 37 14.00 6.32 -7.40
CA GLU A 37 14.64 7.65 -7.36
C GLU A 37 13.63 8.81 -7.27
N TRP A 38 12.46 8.68 -7.91
CA TRP A 38 11.41 9.69 -7.87
C TRP A 38 10.82 9.90 -6.46
N HIS A 39 10.86 8.88 -5.60
CA HIS A 39 10.19 8.91 -4.29
C HIS A 39 10.79 9.98 -3.39
N LYS A 40 12.12 10.11 -3.40
CA LYS A 40 12.82 11.15 -2.63
C LYS A 40 12.41 12.56 -3.08
N THR A 41 12.33 12.78 -4.39
CA THR A 41 11.93 14.07 -4.95
C THR A 41 10.50 14.41 -4.56
N ALA A 42 9.55 13.48 -4.71
CA ALA A 42 8.16 13.70 -4.34
C ALA A 42 7.99 14.03 -2.85
N LEU A 43 8.74 13.37 -1.97
CA LEU A 43 8.72 13.68 -0.52
C LEU A 43 9.26 15.08 -0.23
N ALA A 44 10.36 15.49 -0.88
CA ALA A 44 10.93 16.82 -0.70
C ALA A 44 9.99 17.92 -1.18
N GLU A 45 9.37 17.75 -2.35
CA GLU A 45 8.38 18.68 -2.91
C GLU A 45 7.16 18.84 -1.99
N THR A 46 6.69 17.72 -1.40
CA THR A 46 5.57 17.73 -0.46
C THR A 46 5.95 18.45 0.84
N GLU A 47 7.16 18.20 1.36
CA GLU A 47 7.63 18.85 2.60
C GLU A 47 7.80 20.37 2.41
N GLU A 48 8.31 20.80 1.26
CA GLU A 48 8.42 22.22 0.91
C GLU A 48 7.03 22.87 0.79
N SER A 49 6.12 22.24 0.04
CA SER A 49 4.76 22.75 -0.14
C SER A 49 3.99 22.85 1.18
N LEU A 50 4.21 21.91 2.10
CA LEU A 50 3.66 21.97 3.46
C LEU A 50 4.22 23.16 4.26
N LYS A 51 5.53 23.41 4.19
CA LYS A 51 6.18 24.57 4.84
C LYS A 51 5.68 25.89 4.30
N GLU A 52 5.38 25.94 3.01
CA GLU A 52 4.80 27.11 2.33
C GLU A 52 3.29 27.28 2.58
N GLY A 53 2.64 26.33 3.27
CA GLY A 53 1.20 26.34 3.55
C GLY A 53 0.33 26.03 2.33
N LYS A 54 0.89 25.36 1.32
CA LYS A 54 0.20 24.92 0.10
C LYS A 54 -0.41 23.52 0.22
N GLU A 55 -0.02 22.77 1.25
CA GLU A 55 -0.53 21.42 1.52
C GLU A 55 -1.19 21.35 2.91
N GLU A 56 -2.22 20.52 3.03
CA GLU A 56 -2.94 20.28 4.29
C GLU A 56 -2.70 18.85 4.80
N ILE A 57 -2.45 18.73 6.11
CA ILE A 57 -2.38 17.43 6.77
C ILE A 57 -3.80 16.96 7.07
N ILE A 58 -4.17 15.80 6.53
CA ILE A 58 -5.47 15.18 6.73
C ILE A 58 -5.32 13.80 7.38
N ASP A 59 -6.28 13.45 8.26
CA ASP A 59 -6.36 12.09 8.79
C ASP A 59 -6.58 11.08 7.66
N TRP A 60 -5.88 9.95 7.73
CA TRP A 60 -5.92 8.93 6.68
C TRP A 60 -7.32 8.36 6.44
N SER A 61 -8.15 8.25 7.49
CA SER A 61 -9.52 7.78 7.34
C SER A 61 -10.39 8.79 6.58
N ASP A 62 -10.15 10.08 6.79
CA ASP A 62 -10.89 11.16 6.12
C ASP A 62 -10.43 11.35 4.68
N ALA A 63 -9.12 11.26 4.40
CA ALA A 63 -8.59 11.25 3.03
C ALA A 63 -9.24 10.16 2.17
N LYS A 64 -9.36 8.93 2.70
CA LYS A 64 -10.04 7.83 1.99
C LYS A 64 -11.51 8.12 1.72
N LYS A 65 -12.23 8.74 2.67
CA LYS A 65 -13.64 9.11 2.48
C LYS A 65 -13.76 10.14 1.36
N GLN A 66 -12.90 11.16 1.33
CA GLN A 66 -12.91 12.19 0.30
C GLN A 66 -12.62 11.59 -1.09
N LEU A 67 -11.58 10.75 -1.21
CA LEU A 67 -11.25 10.09 -2.47
C LEU A 67 -12.43 9.27 -3.00
N ARG A 68 -13.08 8.46 -2.16
CA ARG A 68 -14.24 7.66 -2.59
C ARG A 68 -15.39 8.52 -3.11
N LYS A 69 -15.69 9.64 -2.44
CA LYS A 69 -16.72 10.59 -2.89
C LYS A 69 -16.43 11.18 -4.27
N ASN A 70 -15.16 11.33 -4.66
CA ASN A 70 -14.78 11.89 -5.96
C ASN A 70 -14.96 10.91 -7.13
N PHE A 71 -15.19 9.61 -6.85
CA PHE A 71 -15.35 8.56 -7.85
C PHE A 71 -16.73 7.85 -7.77
N GLU A 72 -17.66 8.40 -6.98
CA GLU A 72 -19.08 8.02 -6.94
C GLU A 72 -19.91 8.94 -7.85
#